data_AF-A0A1A6GVB1-F1
#
_entry.id   AF-A0A1A6GVB1-F1
#
_cell.length_a   1.000
_cell.length_b   1.000
_cell.length_c   1.000
_cell.angle_alpha   90.00
_cell.angle_beta   90.00
_cell.angle_gamma   90.00
#
_symmetry.space_group_name_H-M   'P 1'
#
loop_
_entity.id
_entity.type
_entity.pdbx_description
1 polymer ?
#
loop_
_entity_poly.entity_id
_entity_poly.type
_entity_poly.pdbx_seq_one_letter_code
_entity_poly.pdbx_strand_id
1 'polypeptide(L)'
;IGASILNQEEQFKEAALQESIAKAEAKVWKQANELQQQAVDKALEDANDRHKFEIKILEEQHQRDLKVFYDIEEKTKMEMFQNMDKELKRENSAAEQRMVHRIQRIMMECHREKIEAVRKAREEERKIAQKAIEEQRRKVMEELVSSGVTAMKDQKTNLGQLIKAKEHEMNTYYGLAQRQKQEEVQVVLQEAEKTHQATLDNVMSKLVNTQGELLSVARQLGIMTNWKDFLEEELEETRAAFQKYINHTFPKLSPGQADFILPERKKTPSNPARGNEKNTK
;
A
#
# COMPACT_ATOMS: atom_id res chain seq x y z
N ILE A 1 105.89 -9.28 171.74
CA ILE A 1 104.52 -8.70 171.77
C ILE A 1 104.35 -7.57 170.75
N GLY A 2 105.35 -6.71 170.48
CA GLY A 2 105.24 -5.63 169.46
C GLY A 2 105.19 -6.04 167.98
N ALA A 3 105.80 -7.15 167.56
CA ALA A 3 105.82 -7.60 166.15
C ALA A 3 104.49 -8.22 165.66
N SER A 4 103.62 -8.66 166.58
CA SER A 4 102.31 -9.26 166.22
C SER A 4 101.23 -8.21 165.95
N ILE A 5 101.39 -7.00 166.51
CA ILE A 5 100.41 -5.90 166.38
C ILE A 5 100.64 -5.14 165.06
N LEU A 6 101.91 -4.95 164.65
CA LEU A 6 102.27 -4.35 163.37
C LEU A 6 101.83 -5.19 162.16
N ASN A 7 101.95 -6.52 162.23
CA ASN A 7 101.56 -7.41 161.14
C ASN A 7 100.03 -7.52 160.98
N GLN A 8 99.27 -7.43 162.08
CA GLN A 8 97.80 -7.34 162.01
C GLN A 8 97.33 -5.99 161.46
N GLU A 9 98.00 -4.88 161.78
CA GLU A 9 97.71 -3.57 161.17
C GLU A 9 98.06 -3.51 159.68
N GLU A 10 99.16 -4.13 159.25
CA GLU A 10 99.53 -4.22 157.83
C GLU A 10 98.56 -5.09 157.04
N GLN A 11 98.17 -6.26 157.55
CA GLN A 11 97.16 -7.11 156.91
C GLN A 11 95.78 -6.45 156.84
N PHE A 12 95.40 -5.66 157.86
CA PHE A 12 94.14 -4.91 157.84
C PHE A 12 94.20 -3.74 156.85
N LYS A 13 95.35 -3.04 156.75
CA LYS A 13 95.57 -1.99 155.74
C LYS A 13 95.62 -2.56 154.32
N GLU A 14 96.23 -3.73 154.12
CA GLU A 14 96.33 -4.40 152.83
C GLU A 14 94.99 -5.01 152.39
N ALA A 15 94.24 -5.61 153.30
CA ALA A 15 92.86 -6.07 153.03
C ALA A 15 91.93 -4.88 152.72
N ALA A 16 92.05 -3.77 153.45
CA ALA A 16 91.31 -2.54 153.14
C ALA A 16 91.74 -1.93 151.79
N LEU A 17 93.02 -2.02 151.43
CA LEU A 17 93.54 -1.58 150.13
C LEU A 17 92.98 -2.47 149.00
N GLN A 18 93.06 -3.79 149.13
CA GLN A 18 92.51 -4.75 148.18
C GLN A 18 91.00 -4.63 148.04
N GLU A 19 90.27 -4.41 149.14
CA GLU A 19 88.83 -4.14 149.09
C GLU A 19 88.53 -2.81 148.39
N SER A 20 89.36 -1.79 148.58
CA SER A 20 89.24 -0.52 147.84
C SER A 20 89.54 -0.69 146.35
N ILE A 21 90.52 -1.53 145.99
CA ILE A 21 90.89 -1.86 144.61
C ILE A 21 89.76 -2.65 143.95
N ALA A 22 89.25 -3.70 144.60
CA ALA A 22 88.13 -4.49 144.08
C ALA A 22 86.85 -3.65 143.93
N LYS A 23 86.58 -2.72 144.86
CA LYS A 23 85.48 -1.75 144.74
C LYS A 23 85.71 -0.77 143.58
N ALA A 24 86.95 -0.31 143.36
CA ALA A 24 87.30 0.54 142.23
C ALA A 24 87.20 -0.22 140.90
N GLU A 25 87.70 -1.45 140.81
CA GLU A 25 87.61 -2.33 139.65
C GLU A 25 86.15 -2.67 139.31
N ALA A 26 85.33 -3.05 140.30
CA ALA A 26 83.91 -3.29 140.08
C ALA A 26 83.18 -2.03 139.58
N LYS A 27 83.56 -0.85 140.08
CA LYS A 27 83.03 0.43 139.62
C LYS A 27 83.46 0.74 138.18
N VAL A 28 84.71 0.47 137.81
CA VAL A 28 85.21 0.61 136.44
C VAL A 28 84.53 -0.37 135.50
N TRP A 29 84.36 -1.64 135.89
CA TRP A 29 83.64 -2.64 135.11
C TRP A 29 82.17 -2.29 134.91
N LYS A 30 81.50 -1.78 135.94
CA LYS A 30 80.12 -1.29 135.83
C LYS A 30 80.03 -0.12 134.86
N GLN A 31 80.94 0.86 134.94
CA GLN A 31 81.01 1.97 134.00
C GLN A 31 81.33 1.51 132.57
N ALA A 32 82.24 0.56 132.38
CA ALA A 32 82.58 0.00 131.09
C ALA A 32 81.38 -0.73 130.45
N ASN A 33 80.64 -1.51 131.24
CA ASN A 33 79.45 -2.22 130.78
C ASN A 33 78.29 -1.26 130.44
N GLU A 34 78.11 -0.19 131.23
CA GLU A 34 77.16 0.89 130.93
C GLU A 34 77.52 1.63 129.64
N LEU A 35 78.80 1.97 129.44
CA LEU A 35 79.28 2.61 128.21
C LEU A 35 79.15 1.67 126.99
N GLN A 36 79.42 0.38 127.16
CA GLN A 36 79.24 -0.61 126.10
C GLN A 36 77.77 -0.76 125.72
N GLN A 37 76.87 -0.84 126.70
CA GLN A 37 75.43 -0.91 126.45
C GLN A 37 74.95 0.35 125.72
N GLN A 38 75.36 1.55 126.16
CA GLN A 38 75.04 2.81 125.47
C GLN A 38 75.58 2.86 124.05
N ALA A 39 76.79 2.35 123.80
CA ALA A 39 77.37 2.29 122.46
C ALA A 39 76.61 1.33 121.53
N VAL A 40 76.18 0.17 122.05
CA VAL A 40 75.37 -0.81 121.32
C VAL A 40 73.97 -0.26 121.04
N ASP A 41 73.31 0.33 122.04
CA ASP A 41 71.98 0.91 121.89
C ASP A 41 72.02 2.05 120.85
N LYS A 42 73.05 2.90 120.90
CA LYS A 42 73.26 3.95 119.90
C LYS A 42 73.54 3.40 118.50
N ALA A 43 74.33 2.33 118.39
CA ALA A 43 74.60 1.70 117.09
C ALA A 43 73.33 1.04 116.50
N LEU A 44 72.49 0.44 117.35
CA LEU A 44 71.20 -0.12 116.95
C LEU A 44 70.21 0.97 116.54
N GLU A 45 70.17 2.09 117.26
CA GLU A 45 69.34 3.25 116.92
C GLU A 45 69.78 3.85 115.57
N ASP A 46 71.08 4.14 115.40
CA ASP A 46 71.64 4.64 114.14
C ASP A 46 71.38 3.69 112.96
N ALA A 47 71.53 2.36 113.16
CA ALA A 47 71.26 1.37 112.13
C ALA A 47 69.77 1.30 111.76
N ASN A 48 68.88 1.36 112.76
CA ASN A 48 67.44 1.36 112.55
C ASN A 48 66.99 2.64 111.82
N ASP A 49 67.56 3.79 112.16
CA ASP A 49 67.25 5.06 111.50
C ASP A 49 67.75 5.10 110.05
N ARG A 50 68.94 4.54 109.78
CA ARG A 50 69.43 4.34 108.40
C ARG A 50 68.49 3.44 107.60
N HIS A 51 68.13 2.27 108.14
CA HIS A 51 67.20 1.36 107.45
C HIS A 51 65.83 2.02 107.20
N LYS A 52 65.26 2.74 108.18
CA LYS A 52 64.00 3.47 107.98
C LYS A 52 64.11 4.52 106.89
N PHE A 53 65.24 5.22 106.82
CA PHE A 53 65.48 6.21 105.78
C PHE A 53 65.62 5.56 104.40
N GLU A 54 66.36 4.45 104.29
CA GLU A 54 66.49 3.67 103.05
C GLU A 54 65.14 3.11 102.57
N ILE A 55 64.33 2.57 103.49
CA ILE A 55 62.98 2.07 103.18
C ILE A 55 62.12 3.21 102.61
N LYS A 56 62.13 4.40 103.24
CA LYS A 56 61.38 5.55 102.72
C LYS A 56 61.82 5.96 101.32
N ILE A 57 63.12 6.03 101.06
CA ILE A 57 63.64 6.34 99.71
C ILE A 57 63.15 5.29 98.71
N LEU A 58 63.21 4.01 99.08
CA LEU A 58 62.79 2.91 98.20
C LEU A 58 61.28 2.95 97.93
N GLU A 59 60.46 3.24 98.93
CA GLU A 59 59.01 3.42 98.79
C GLU A 59 58.65 4.60 97.88
N GLU A 60 59.31 5.76 98.07
CA GLU A 60 59.13 6.93 97.21
C GLU A 60 59.58 6.67 95.77
N GLN A 61 60.65 5.90 95.57
CA GLN A 61 61.10 5.52 94.24
C GLN A 61 60.12 4.57 93.57
N HIS A 62 59.65 3.56 94.30
CA HIS A 62 58.64 2.64 93.79
C HIS A 62 57.33 3.34 93.42
N GLN A 63 56.87 4.29 94.24
CA GLN A 63 55.69 5.10 93.91
C GLN A 63 55.87 5.95 92.66
N ARG A 64 57.07 6.53 92.47
CA ARG A 64 57.40 7.28 91.24
C ARG A 64 57.39 6.36 90.02
N ASP A 65 58.00 5.18 90.11
CA ASP A 65 58.05 4.21 89.02
C ASP A 65 56.65 3.71 88.64
N LEU A 66 55.80 3.41 89.63
CA LEU A 66 54.39 3.03 89.40
C LEU A 66 53.62 4.13 88.67
N LYS A 67 53.82 5.40 89.06
CA LYS A 67 53.17 6.54 88.40
C LYS A 67 53.63 6.70 86.96
N VAL A 68 54.95 6.62 86.72
CA VAL A 68 55.51 6.67 85.37
C VAL A 68 54.99 5.52 84.50
N PHE A 69 54.92 4.31 85.06
CA PHE A 69 54.39 3.14 84.35
C PHE A 69 52.93 3.33 83.96
N TYR A 70 52.09 3.79 84.89
CA TYR A 70 50.68 4.07 84.64
C TYR A 70 50.50 5.15 83.55
N ASP A 71 51.25 6.25 83.62
CA ASP A 71 51.21 7.32 82.62
C ASP A 71 51.65 6.83 81.22
N ILE A 72 52.65 5.94 81.15
CA ILE A 72 53.10 5.32 79.90
C ILE A 72 52.04 4.36 79.37
N GLU A 73 51.41 3.55 80.23
CA GLU A 73 50.34 2.63 79.83
C GLU A 73 49.14 3.39 79.26
N GLU A 74 48.71 4.47 79.93
CA GLU A 74 47.60 5.31 79.48
C GLU A 74 47.92 5.99 78.15
N LYS A 75 49.11 6.60 78.02
CA LYS A 75 49.55 7.21 76.75
C LYS A 75 49.63 6.19 75.63
N THR A 76 50.18 5.01 75.89
CA THR A 76 50.30 3.95 74.90
C THR A 76 48.92 3.46 74.45
N LYS A 77 47.98 3.26 75.38
CA LYS A 77 46.58 2.91 75.06
C LYS A 77 45.93 4.00 74.21
N MET A 78 46.09 5.26 74.59
CA MET A 78 45.55 6.41 73.86
C MET A 78 46.09 6.46 72.42
N GLU A 79 47.41 6.34 72.25
CA GLU A 79 48.07 6.35 70.94
C GLU A 79 47.63 5.16 70.07
N MET A 80 47.51 3.96 70.66
CA MET A 80 47.00 2.79 69.96
C MET A 80 45.58 3.01 69.46
N PHE A 81 44.67 3.54 70.29
CA PHE A 81 43.30 3.82 69.86
C PHE A 81 43.24 4.90 68.78
N GLN A 82 44.03 5.96 68.90
CA GLN A 82 44.10 7.00 67.88
C GLN A 82 44.64 6.47 66.54
N ASN A 83 45.65 5.59 66.58
CA ASN A 83 46.19 4.99 65.37
C ASN A 83 45.17 4.05 64.72
N MET A 84 44.50 3.23 65.52
CA MET A 84 43.44 2.34 65.05
C MET A 84 42.27 3.11 64.43
N ASP A 85 41.83 4.20 65.03
CA ASP A 85 40.78 5.08 64.48
C ASP A 85 41.22 5.72 63.14
N LYS A 86 42.48 6.16 63.04
CA LYS A 86 43.03 6.71 61.79
C LYS A 86 43.07 5.67 60.67
N GLU A 87 43.53 4.45 60.95
CA GLU A 87 43.54 3.37 59.96
C GLU A 87 42.12 2.97 59.54
N LEU A 88 41.20 2.87 60.51
CA LEU A 88 39.80 2.55 60.23
C LEU A 88 39.17 3.61 59.32
N LYS A 89 39.40 4.90 59.60
CA LYS A 89 38.92 6.00 58.75
C LYS A 89 39.51 5.94 57.35
N ARG A 90 40.81 5.66 57.21
CA ARG A 90 41.46 5.54 55.90
C ARG A 90 40.89 4.38 55.08
N GLU A 91 40.74 3.21 55.69
CA GLU A 91 40.18 2.05 54.99
C GLU A 91 38.71 2.26 54.63
N ASN A 92 37.93 2.87 55.53
CA ASN A 92 36.54 3.20 55.25
C ASN A 92 36.42 4.19 54.08
N SER A 93 37.18 5.28 54.08
CA SER A 93 37.21 6.23 52.96
C SER A 93 37.67 5.56 51.66
N ALA A 94 38.66 4.67 51.71
CA ALA A 94 39.09 3.91 50.53
C ALA A 94 37.97 2.98 50.02
N ALA A 95 37.26 2.31 50.91
CA ALA A 95 36.13 1.44 50.57
C ALA A 95 34.97 2.24 49.94
N GLU A 96 34.63 3.41 50.49
CA GLU A 96 33.63 4.32 49.94
C GLU A 96 34.01 4.77 48.53
N GLN A 97 35.26 5.19 48.31
CA GLN A 97 35.73 5.58 46.97
C GLN A 97 35.64 4.43 45.97
N ARG A 98 36.03 3.21 46.38
CA ARG A 98 35.86 1.99 45.55
C ARG A 98 34.39 1.73 45.22
N MET A 99 33.48 1.99 46.17
CA MET A 99 32.05 1.83 45.96
C MET A 99 31.47 2.90 45.02
N VAL A 100 31.83 4.16 45.20
CA VAL A 100 31.43 5.28 44.33
C VAL A 100 31.86 5.01 42.89
N HIS A 101 33.12 4.63 42.66
CA HIS A 101 33.61 4.33 41.32
C HIS A 101 32.88 3.13 40.68
N ARG A 102 32.55 2.09 41.47
CA ARG A 102 31.72 0.96 40.99
C ARG A 102 30.32 1.42 40.58
N ILE A 103 29.66 2.23 41.41
CA ILE A 103 28.33 2.77 41.12
C ILE A 103 28.37 3.65 39.86
N GLN A 104 29.36 4.53 39.73
CA GLN A 104 29.53 5.37 38.55
C GLN A 104 29.72 4.54 37.27
N ARG A 105 30.53 3.48 37.32
CA ARG A 105 30.71 2.56 36.20
C ARG A 105 29.39 1.91 35.79
N ILE A 106 28.66 1.34 36.75
CA ILE A 106 27.34 0.72 36.50
C ILE A 106 26.36 1.74 35.92
N MET A 107 26.38 2.98 36.40
CA MET A 107 25.52 4.05 35.90
C MET A 107 25.83 4.40 34.44
N MET A 108 27.12 4.43 34.06
CA MET A 108 27.53 4.65 32.67
C MET A 108 27.13 3.48 31.76
N GLU A 109 27.30 2.24 32.23
CA GLU A 109 26.88 1.03 31.50
C GLU A 109 25.36 1.03 31.28
N CYS A 110 24.57 1.25 32.32
CA CYS A 110 23.12 1.37 32.24
C CYS A 110 22.67 2.50 31.31
N HIS A 111 23.36 3.65 31.34
CA HIS A 111 23.08 4.74 30.42
C HIS A 111 23.35 4.36 28.96
N ARG A 112 24.45 3.65 28.70
CA ARG A 112 24.80 3.13 27.37
C ARG A 112 23.75 2.14 26.87
N GLU A 113 23.35 1.19 27.73
CA GLU A 113 22.31 0.21 27.43
C GLU A 113 20.96 0.88 27.15
N LYS A 114 20.58 1.89 27.93
CA LYS A 114 19.38 2.69 27.69
C LYS A 114 19.40 3.34 26.31
N ILE A 115 20.51 3.98 25.93
CA ILE A 115 20.65 4.61 24.61
C ILE A 115 20.54 3.56 23.51
N GLU A 116 21.20 2.40 23.68
CA GLU A 116 21.16 1.33 22.69
C GLU A 116 19.75 0.73 22.54
N ALA A 117 19.05 0.53 23.65
CA ALA A 117 17.67 0.04 23.67
C ALA A 117 16.71 1.03 22.98
N VAL A 118 16.82 2.33 23.29
CA VAL A 118 16.03 3.38 22.62
C VAL A 118 16.34 3.43 21.12
N ARG A 119 17.60 3.30 20.74
CA ARG A 119 18.01 3.26 19.32
C ARG A 119 17.38 2.07 18.60
N LYS A 120 17.44 0.87 19.19
CA LYS A 120 16.84 -0.35 18.63
C LYS A 120 15.32 -0.21 18.50
N ALA A 121 14.63 0.25 19.54
CA ALA A 121 13.19 0.49 19.51
C ALA A 121 12.79 1.49 18.40
N ARG A 122 13.51 2.61 18.25
CA ARG A 122 13.26 3.57 17.16
C ARG A 122 13.52 2.99 15.77
N GLU A 123 14.51 2.11 15.64
CA GLU A 123 14.80 1.44 14.36
C GLU A 123 13.69 0.45 13.99
N GLU A 124 13.17 -0.29 14.96
CA GLU A 124 12.02 -1.18 14.81
C GLU A 124 10.74 -0.41 14.46
N GLU A 125 10.44 0.69 15.16
CA GLU A 125 9.32 1.58 14.83
C GLU A 125 9.41 2.11 13.40
N ARG A 126 10.61 2.54 12.96
CA ARG A 126 10.84 2.98 11.57
C ARG A 126 10.59 1.87 10.56
N LYS A 127 11.04 0.64 10.84
CA LYS A 127 10.79 -0.53 9.97
C LYS A 127 9.30 -0.84 9.88
N ILE A 128 8.57 -0.78 11.01
CA ILE A 128 7.12 -0.99 11.03
C ILE A 128 6.41 0.10 10.23
N ALA A 129 6.77 1.37 10.44
CA ALA A 129 6.21 2.50 9.70
C ALA A 129 6.47 2.39 8.19
N GLN A 130 7.69 2.01 7.79
CA GLN A 130 8.03 1.77 6.38
C GLN A 130 7.17 0.65 5.77
N LYS A 131 7.06 -0.49 6.45
CA LYS A 131 6.20 -1.61 6.00
C LYS A 131 4.74 -1.19 5.88
N ALA A 132 4.23 -0.39 6.83
CA ALA A 132 2.86 0.12 6.77
C ALA A 132 2.64 1.06 5.58
N ILE A 133 3.62 1.93 5.27
CA ILE A 133 3.57 2.81 4.10
C ILE A 133 3.62 1.99 2.80
N GLU A 134 4.50 0.99 2.71
CA GLU A 134 4.60 0.10 1.55
C GLU A 134 3.31 -0.70 1.32
N GLU A 135 2.73 -1.25 2.38
CA GLU A 135 1.46 -1.96 2.34
C GLU A 135 0.32 -1.04 1.87
N GLN A 136 0.27 0.19 2.39
CA GLN A 136 -0.73 1.16 1.95
C GLN A 136 -0.52 1.58 0.49
N ARG A 137 0.72 1.78 0.06
CA ARG A 137 1.06 2.05 -1.35
C ARG A 137 0.61 0.92 -2.26
N ARG A 138 0.82 -0.34 -1.85
CA ARG A 138 0.36 -1.51 -2.61
C ARG A 138 -1.17 -1.51 -2.73
N LYS A 139 -1.89 -1.31 -1.63
CA LYS A 139 -3.37 -1.24 -1.64
C LYS A 139 -3.89 -0.14 -2.55
N VAL A 140 -3.35 1.07 -2.44
CA VAL A 140 -3.77 2.19 -3.30
C VAL A 140 -3.47 1.90 -4.77
N MET A 141 -2.33 1.27 -5.08
CA MET A 141 -1.99 0.87 -6.44
C MET A 141 -2.93 -0.20 -6.98
N GLU A 142 -3.26 -1.21 -6.18
CA GLU A 142 -4.24 -2.26 -6.53
C GLU A 142 -5.63 -1.67 -6.77
N GLU A 143 -6.09 -0.78 -5.88
CA GLU A 143 -7.36 -0.05 -6.04
C GLU A 143 -7.35 0.79 -7.32
N LEU A 144 -6.28 1.55 -7.59
CA LEU A 144 -6.15 2.33 -8.82
C LEU A 144 -6.20 1.46 -10.08
N VAL A 145 -5.48 0.33 -10.09
CA VAL A 145 -5.49 -0.60 -11.22
C VAL A 145 -6.87 -1.22 -11.40
N SER A 146 -7.50 -1.68 -10.32
CA SER A 146 -8.84 -2.28 -10.36
C SER A 146 -9.89 -1.28 -10.89
N SER A 147 -9.87 -0.05 -10.38
CA SER A 147 -10.73 1.05 -10.81
C SER A 147 -10.48 1.44 -12.27
N GLY A 148 -9.22 1.48 -12.70
CA GLY A 148 -8.84 1.69 -14.09
C GLY A 148 -9.37 0.59 -15.01
N VAL A 149 -9.26 -0.69 -14.60
CA VAL A 149 -9.79 -1.83 -15.37
C VAL A 149 -11.32 -1.77 -15.48
N THR A 150 -12.03 -1.43 -14.39
CA THR A 150 -13.49 -1.28 -14.44
C THR A 150 -13.91 -0.10 -15.32
N ALA A 151 -13.25 1.05 -15.18
CA ALA A 151 -13.54 2.23 -16.01
C ALA A 151 -13.31 1.94 -17.50
N MET A 152 -12.21 1.25 -17.86
CA MET A 152 -11.93 0.83 -19.23
C MET A 152 -12.97 -0.16 -19.75
N LYS A 153 -13.42 -1.11 -18.92
CA LYS A 153 -14.46 -2.08 -19.27
C LYS A 153 -15.81 -1.38 -19.52
N ASP A 154 -16.16 -0.43 -18.66
CA ASP A 154 -17.40 0.35 -18.78
C ASP A 154 -17.35 1.23 -20.03
N GLN A 155 -16.23 1.93 -20.27
CA GLN A 155 -16.02 2.70 -21.50
C GLN A 155 -16.16 1.82 -22.75
N LYS A 156 -15.53 0.64 -22.77
CA LYS A 156 -15.64 -0.31 -23.89
C LYS A 156 -17.08 -0.76 -24.10
N THR A 157 -17.82 -1.04 -23.01
CA THR A 157 -19.21 -1.46 -23.07
C THR A 157 -20.11 -0.34 -23.61
N ASN A 158 -19.92 0.89 -23.11
CA ASN A 158 -20.65 2.07 -23.56
C ASN A 158 -20.37 2.38 -25.05
N LEU A 159 -19.12 2.32 -25.48
CA LEU A 159 -18.76 2.46 -26.90
C LEU A 159 -19.38 1.36 -27.76
N GLY A 160 -19.36 0.11 -27.28
CA GLY A 160 -20.01 -1.01 -27.97
C GLY A 160 -21.52 -0.82 -28.13
N GLN A 161 -22.21 -0.30 -27.09
CA GLN A 161 -23.63 0.05 -27.16
C GLN A 161 -23.88 1.21 -28.13
N LEU A 162 -23.04 2.24 -28.11
CA LEU A 162 -23.14 3.37 -29.03
C LEU A 162 -22.96 2.96 -30.49
N ILE A 163 -21.99 2.09 -30.78
CA ILE A 163 -21.77 1.53 -32.12
C ILE A 163 -23.00 0.76 -32.59
N LYS A 164 -23.55 -0.13 -31.76
CA LYS A 164 -24.78 -0.88 -32.08
C LYS A 164 -25.97 0.04 -32.32
N ALA A 165 -26.13 1.09 -31.51
CA ALA A 165 -27.19 2.08 -31.69
C ALA A 165 -27.04 2.83 -33.02
N LYS A 166 -25.81 3.23 -33.37
CA LYS A 166 -25.52 3.92 -34.63
C LYS A 166 -25.68 3.02 -35.85
N GLU A 167 -25.30 1.75 -35.75
CA GLU A 167 -25.54 0.76 -36.79
C GLU A 167 -27.03 0.53 -37.02
N HIS A 168 -27.82 0.42 -35.93
CA HIS A 168 -29.26 0.29 -36.04
C HIS A 168 -29.90 1.54 -36.68
N GLU A 169 -29.51 2.73 -36.23
CA GLU A 169 -29.93 4.01 -36.82
C GLU A 169 -29.61 4.07 -38.32
N MET A 170 -28.38 3.75 -38.71
CA MET A 170 -27.97 3.72 -40.12
C MET A 170 -28.79 2.71 -40.93
N ASN A 171 -29.03 1.50 -40.41
CA ASN A 171 -29.85 0.48 -41.07
C ASN A 171 -31.29 0.95 -41.25
N THR A 172 -31.86 1.67 -40.28
CA THR A 172 -33.21 2.24 -40.43
C THR A 172 -33.27 3.31 -41.52
N TYR A 173 -32.28 4.20 -41.59
CA TYR A 173 -32.20 5.19 -42.67
C TYR A 173 -31.99 4.55 -44.03
N TYR A 174 -31.12 3.55 -44.13
CA TYR A 174 -30.91 2.79 -45.37
C TYR A 174 -32.19 2.10 -45.82
N GLY A 175 -32.90 1.42 -44.91
CA GLY A 175 -34.17 0.77 -45.21
C GLY A 175 -35.30 1.74 -45.59
N LEU A 176 -35.27 2.99 -45.07
CA LEU A 176 -36.19 4.04 -45.49
C LEU A 176 -35.86 4.53 -46.91
N ALA A 177 -34.59 4.84 -47.19
CA ALA A 177 -34.15 5.29 -48.50
C ALA A 177 -34.38 4.23 -49.59
N GLN A 178 -34.17 2.94 -49.27
CA GLN A 178 -34.45 1.84 -50.19
C GLN A 178 -35.95 1.72 -50.49
N ARG A 179 -36.82 1.85 -49.47
CA ARG A 179 -38.28 1.84 -49.67
C ARG A 179 -38.74 3.04 -50.50
N GLN A 180 -38.25 4.24 -50.22
CA GLN A 180 -38.53 5.43 -51.02
C GLN A 180 -38.14 5.23 -52.48
N LYS A 181 -36.95 4.66 -52.75
CA LYS A 181 -36.53 4.35 -54.12
C LYS A 181 -37.44 3.31 -54.78
N GLN A 182 -37.89 2.29 -54.05
CA GLN A 182 -38.86 1.31 -54.57
C GLN A 182 -40.21 1.95 -54.88
N GLU A 183 -40.70 2.82 -54.00
CA GLU A 183 -41.94 3.59 -54.18
C GLU A 183 -41.83 4.52 -55.40
N GLU A 184 -40.73 5.28 -55.53
CA GLU A 184 -40.45 6.13 -56.71
C GLU A 184 -40.46 5.32 -58.01
N VAL A 185 -39.77 4.16 -58.03
CA VAL A 185 -39.78 3.26 -59.20
C VAL A 185 -41.19 2.75 -59.48
N GLN A 186 -41.96 2.39 -58.45
CA GLN A 186 -43.33 1.91 -58.62
C GLN A 186 -44.25 3.02 -59.17
N VAL A 187 -44.11 4.25 -58.71
CA VAL A 187 -44.85 5.41 -59.22
C VAL A 187 -44.52 5.63 -60.70
N VAL A 188 -43.24 5.64 -61.06
CA VAL A 188 -42.81 5.78 -62.47
C VAL A 188 -43.33 4.64 -63.34
N LEU A 189 -43.32 3.40 -62.85
CA LEU A 189 -43.88 2.25 -63.57
C LEU A 189 -45.39 2.39 -63.78
N GLN A 190 -46.15 2.82 -62.77
CA GLN A 190 -47.59 3.05 -62.90
C GLN A 190 -47.91 4.21 -63.86
N GLU A 191 -47.12 5.28 -63.87
CA GLU A 191 -47.26 6.37 -64.83
C GLU A 191 -46.93 5.92 -66.26
N ALA A 192 -45.86 5.14 -66.43
CA ALA A 192 -45.52 4.53 -67.71
C ALA A 192 -46.65 3.60 -68.19
N GLU A 193 -47.22 2.77 -67.32
CA GLU A 193 -48.35 1.89 -67.67
C GLU A 193 -49.59 2.69 -68.09
N LYS A 194 -49.96 3.75 -67.36
CA LYS A 194 -51.08 4.63 -67.74
C LYS A 194 -50.87 5.30 -69.09
N THR A 195 -49.65 5.79 -69.36
CA THR A 195 -49.33 6.42 -70.67
C THR A 195 -49.33 5.38 -71.79
N HIS A 196 -48.80 4.18 -71.55
CA HIS A 196 -48.89 3.06 -72.49
C HIS A 196 -50.35 2.67 -72.77
N GLN A 197 -51.20 2.53 -71.75
CA GLN A 197 -52.62 2.23 -71.95
C GLN A 197 -53.32 3.33 -72.76
N ALA A 198 -53.10 4.59 -72.43
CA ALA A 198 -53.68 5.72 -73.17
C ALA A 198 -53.24 5.75 -74.65
N THR A 199 -51.97 5.43 -74.93
CA THR A 199 -51.49 5.33 -76.32
C THR A 199 -52.12 4.14 -77.05
N LEU A 200 -52.30 3.01 -76.37
CA LEU A 200 -52.94 1.81 -76.90
C LEU A 200 -54.42 2.08 -77.22
N ASP A 201 -55.15 2.71 -76.30
CA ASP A 201 -56.55 3.12 -76.50
C ASP A 201 -56.70 4.07 -77.70
N ASN A 202 -55.77 5.03 -77.86
CA ASN A 202 -55.74 5.93 -79.01
C ASN A 202 -55.48 5.19 -80.33
N VAL A 203 -54.56 4.22 -80.34
CA VAL A 203 -54.31 3.39 -81.53
C VAL A 203 -55.51 2.49 -81.84
N MET A 204 -56.15 1.89 -80.83
CA MET A 204 -57.39 1.12 -81.01
C MET A 204 -58.51 1.98 -81.57
N SER A 205 -58.71 3.20 -81.07
CA SER A 205 -59.70 4.15 -81.59
C SER A 205 -59.45 4.49 -83.06
N LYS A 206 -58.19 4.78 -83.43
CA LYS A 206 -57.79 4.99 -84.84
C LYS A 206 -58.05 3.77 -85.71
N LEU A 207 -57.75 2.56 -85.22
CA LEU A 207 -57.99 1.31 -85.93
C LEU A 207 -59.49 1.07 -86.16
N VAL A 208 -60.32 1.29 -85.14
CA VAL A 208 -61.78 1.16 -85.26
C VAL A 208 -62.35 2.17 -86.26
N ASN A 209 -61.85 3.41 -86.23
CA ASN A 209 -62.26 4.44 -87.20
C ASN A 209 -61.87 4.06 -88.63
N THR A 210 -60.62 3.67 -88.88
CA THR A 210 -60.19 3.26 -90.23
C THR A 210 -60.89 1.99 -90.70
N GLN A 211 -61.21 1.07 -89.79
CA GLN A 211 -62.03 -0.10 -90.11
C GLN A 211 -63.47 0.29 -90.46
N GLY A 212 -64.05 1.29 -89.77
CA GLY A 212 -65.35 1.87 -90.11
C GLY A 212 -65.34 2.55 -91.48
N GLU A 213 -64.30 3.34 -91.78
CA GLU A 213 -64.07 3.94 -93.10
C GLU A 213 -63.96 2.87 -94.19
N LEU A 214 -63.18 1.81 -93.94
CA LEU A 214 -63.00 0.70 -94.87
C LEU A 214 -64.33 -0.03 -95.16
N LEU A 215 -65.15 -0.26 -94.14
CA LEU A 215 -66.48 -0.86 -94.29
C LEU A 215 -67.42 0.07 -95.09
N SER A 216 -67.34 1.38 -94.87
CA SER A 216 -68.09 2.37 -95.64
C SER A 216 -67.70 2.36 -97.12
N VAL A 217 -66.39 2.37 -97.41
CA VAL A 217 -65.88 2.25 -98.78
C VAL A 217 -66.30 0.93 -99.41
N ALA A 218 -66.20 -0.19 -98.69
CA ALA A 218 -66.65 -1.49 -99.18
C ALA A 218 -68.15 -1.50 -99.52
N ARG A 219 -68.99 -0.84 -98.71
CA ARG A 219 -70.41 -0.67 -98.98
C ARG A 219 -70.65 0.21 -100.22
N GLN A 220 -69.94 1.33 -100.35
CA GLN A 220 -70.02 2.18 -101.55
C GLN A 220 -69.61 1.41 -102.81
N LEU A 221 -68.55 0.62 -102.73
CA LEU A 221 -68.09 -0.22 -103.82
C LEU A 221 -69.12 -1.28 -104.19
N GLY A 222 -69.79 -1.90 -103.20
CA GLY A 222 -70.90 -2.81 -103.42
C GLY A 222 -72.08 -2.14 -104.13
N ILE A 223 -72.44 -0.91 -103.74
CA ILE A 223 -73.47 -0.12 -104.42
C ILE A 223 -73.03 0.20 -105.86
N MET A 224 -71.81 0.68 -106.08
CA MET A 224 -71.29 0.96 -107.43
C MET A 224 -71.22 -0.29 -108.31
N THR A 225 -70.94 -1.46 -107.71
CA THR A 225 -70.94 -2.75 -108.43
C THR A 225 -72.37 -3.09 -108.87
N ASN A 226 -73.36 -2.94 -107.98
CA ASN A 226 -74.76 -3.15 -108.35
C ASN A 226 -75.24 -2.17 -109.43
N TRP A 227 -74.85 -0.89 -109.35
CA TRP A 227 -75.16 0.10 -110.40
C TRP A 227 -74.50 -0.27 -111.73
N LYS A 228 -73.24 -0.73 -111.69
CA LYS A 228 -72.55 -1.21 -112.87
C LYS A 228 -73.29 -2.40 -113.48
N ASP A 229 -73.68 -3.38 -112.68
CA ASP A 229 -74.38 -4.58 -113.15
C ASP A 229 -75.77 -4.24 -113.71
N PHE A 230 -76.53 -3.35 -113.05
CA PHE A 230 -77.81 -2.82 -113.56
C PHE A 230 -77.66 -2.10 -114.90
N LEU A 231 -76.66 -1.22 -115.02
CA LEU A 231 -76.38 -0.52 -116.27
C LEU A 231 -75.90 -1.47 -117.37
N GLU A 232 -75.11 -2.50 -117.03
CA GLU A 232 -74.74 -3.54 -117.98
C GLU A 232 -75.98 -4.33 -118.46
N GLU A 233 -76.94 -4.63 -117.56
CA GLU A 233 -78.20 -5.29 -117.91
C GLU A 233 -79.07 -4.43 -118.82
N GLU A 234 -79.32 -3.15 -118.51
CA GLU A 234 -80.06 -2.23 -119.40
C GLU A 234 -79.36 -2.05 -120.76
N LEU A 235 -78.02 -2.03 -120.78
CA LEU A 235 -77.27 -1.90 -122.02
C LEU A 235 -77.38 -3.17 -122.88
N GLU A 236 -77.47 -4.35 -122.25
CA GLU A 236 -77.73 -5.61 -122.94
C GLU A 236 -79.19 -5.71 -123.43
N GLU A 237 -80.16 -5.22 -122.64
CA GLU A 237 -81.56 -5.12 -123.05
C GLU A 237 -81.75 -4.17 -124.23
N THR A 238 -81.13 -2.98 -124.18
CA THR A 238 -81.14 -2.04 -125.30
C THR A 238 -80.42 -2.60 -126.51
N ARG A 239 -79.28 -3.30 -126.33
CA ARG A 239 -78.62 -4.05 -127.43
C ARG A 239 -79.58 -5.07 -128.04
N ALA A 240 -80.27 -5.88 -127.24
CA ALA A 240 -81.25 -6.85 -127.72
C ALA A 240 -82.42 -6.18 -128.46
N ALA A 241 -82.90 -5.03 -127.98
CA ALA A 241 -83.97 -4.25 -128.62
C ALA A 241 -83.52 -3.65 -129.96
N PHE A 242 -82.33 -3.06 -130.04
CA PHE A 242 -81.75 -2.56 -131.29
C PHE A 242 -81.53 -3.70 -132.29
N GLN A 243 -81.01 -4.84 -131.83
CA GLN A 243 -80.85 -6.01 -132.69
C GLN A 243 -82.19 -6.51 -133.24
N LYS A 244 -83.24 -6.51 -132.41
CA LYS A 244 -84.61 -6.84 -132.83
C LYS A 244 -85.17 -5.83 -133.85
N TYR A 245 -84.94 -4.54 -133.66
CA TYR A 245 -85.33 -3.49 -134.59
C TYR A 245 -84.61 -3.60 -135.94
N ILE A 246 -83.31 -3.86 -135.93
CA ILE A 246 -82.50 -4.08 -137.13
C ILE A 246 -83.04 -5.30 -137.89
N ASN A 247 -83.24 -6.42 -137.19
CA ASN A 247 -83.79 -7.64 -137.78
C ASN A 247 -85.20 -7.43 -138.37
N HIS A 248 -86.04 -6.59 -137.76
CA HIS A 248 -87.39 -6.29 -138.24
C HIS A 248 -87.39 -5.33 -139.45
N THR A 249 -86.58 -4.28 -139.41
CA THR A 249 -86.58 -3.20 -140.42
C THR A 249 -85.80 -3.58 -141.68
N PHE A 250 -84.78 -4.44 -141.51
CA PHE A 250 -83.90 -4.88 -142.59
C PHE A 250 -83.82 -6.41 -142.66
N PRO A 251 -84.90 -7.10 -143.04
CA PRO A 251 -84.94 -8.58 -143.10
C PRO A 251 -84.01 -9.20 -144.15
N LYS A 252 -83.33 -8.38 -144.97
CA LYS A 252 -82.31 -8.81 -145.93
C LYS A 252 -80.88 -8.77 -145.37
N LEU A 253 -80.68 -8.24 -144.15
CA LEU A 253 -79.38 -8.28 -143.46
C LEU A 253 -79.20 -9.66 -142.80
N SER A 254 -78.05 -10.28 -143.04
CA SER A 254 -77.69 -11.54 -142.39
C SER A 254 -77.35 -11.30 -140.91
N PRO A 255 -77.66 -12.24 -139.99
CA PRO A 255 -77.28 -12.13 -138.58
C PRO A 255 -75.78 -11.80 -138.43
N GLY A 256 -75.45 -10.76 -137.65
CA GLY A 256 -74.07 -10.31 -137.40
C GLY A 256 -73.56 -9.15 -138.27
N GLN A 257 -74.26 -8.76 -139.35
CA GLN A 257 -73.82 -7.63 -140.20
C GLN A 257 -73.97 -6.24 -139.54
N ALA A 258 -74.69 -6.15 -138.42
CA ALA A 258 -74.92 -4.90 -137.69
C ALA A 258 -74.22 -4.83 -136.32
N ASP A 259 -73.38 -5.82 -135.99
CA ASP A 259 -72.71 -5.93 -134.67
C ASP A 259 -71.67 -4.83 -134.43
N PHE A 260 -71.27 -4.08 -135.46
CA PHE A 260 -70.39 -2.92 -135.32
C PHE A 260 -71.07 -1.71 -134.66
N ILE A 261 -72.41 -1.67 -134.63
CA ILE A 261 -73.17 -0.54 -134.07
C ILE A 261 -73.06 -0.53 -132.53
N LEU A 262 -72.93 -1.70 -131.89
CA LEU A 262 -72.79 -1.87 -130.44
C LEU A 262 -71.85 -3.06 -130.10
N PRO A 263 -70.52 -2.88 -130.16
CA PRO A 263 -69.56 -3.95 -129.90
C PRO A 263 -69.67 -4.56 -128.48
N GLU A 264 -69.46 -5.87 -128.36
CA GLU A 264 -69.36 -6.54 -127.05
C GLU A 264 -68.15 -6.03 -126.25
N ARG A 265 -68.35 -5.73 -124.96
CA ARG A 265 -67.22 -5.51 -124.05
C ARG A 265 -66.64 -6.85 -123.62
N LYS A 266 -65.32 -6.98 -123.69
CA LYS A 266 -64.56 -8.09 -123.08
C LYS A 266 -64.80 -8.08 -121.57
N LYS A 267 -65.45 -9.12 -121.02
CA LYS A 267 -65.62 -9.27 -119.57
C LYS A 267 -64.25 -9.22 -118.91
N THR A 268 -64.07 -8.29 -117.98
CA THR A 268 -62.86 -8.21 -117.15
C THR A 268 -62.82 -9.42 -116.22
N PRO A 269 -61.68 -10.15 -116.13
CA PRO A 269 -61.53 -11.27 -115.23
C PRO A 269 -61.60 -10.82 -113.77
N SER A 270 -62.41 -11.53 -112.98
CA SER A 270 -62.57 -11.33 -111.54
C SER A 270 -61.31 -11.79 -110.79
N ASN A 271 -60.72 -10.85 -110.04
CA ASN A 271 -59.83 -11.00 -108.88
C ASN A 271 -58.34 -11.38 -109.09
N PRO A 272 -57.40 -10.61 -108.49
CA PRO A 272 -56.16 -11.16 -107.94
C PRO A 272 -56.20 -11.21 -106.40
N ALA A 273 -55.65 -12.31 -105.89
CA ALA A 273 -55.55 -12.71 -104.50
C ALA A 273 -54.87 -11.67 -103.57
N ARG A 274 -55.37 -11.58 -102.33
CA ARG A 274 -54.66 -10.95 -101.21
C ARG A 274 -53.43 -11.77 -100.84
N GLY A 275 -52.26 -11.16 -100.94
CA GLY A 275 -51.02 -11.68 -100.37
C GLY A 275 -51.06 -11.66 -98.84
N ASN A 276 -50.72 -12.79 -98.24
CA ASN A 276 -50.37 -12.92 -96.84
C ASN A 276 -48.99 -12.31 -96.59
N GLU A 277 -48.88 -11.34 -95.70
CA GLU A 277 -47.62 -11.04 -95.03
C GLU A 277 -47.78 -11.25 -93.52
N LYS A 278 -47.12 -12.31 -93.06
CA LYS A 278 -46.78 -12.56 -91.67
C LYS A 278 -45.76 -11.50 -91.24
N ASN A 279 -45.96 -10.88 -90.08
CA ASN A 279 -44.86 -10.28 -89.35
C ASN A 279 -44.91 -10.71 -87.88
N THR A 280 -44.01 -11.65 -87.59
CA THR A 280 -43.38 -11.90 -86.31
C THR A 280 -42.75 -10.63 -85.75
N LYS A 281 -43.10 -10.28 -84.51
CA LYS A 281 -42.17 -10.07 -83.40
C LYS A 281 -42.93 -10.17 -82.08
#